data_AF-A0A1L9TZ51-F1
#
_entry.id   AF-A0A1L9TZ51-F1
#
_cell.length_a   1.000
_cell.length_b   1.000
_cell.length_c   1.000
_cell.angle_alpha   90.00
_cell.angle_beta   90.00
_cell.angle_gamma   90.00
#
_symmetry.space_group_name_H-M   'P 1'
#
loop_
_entity.id
_entity.type
_entity.pdbx_description
1 polymer ?
#
loop_
_entity_poly.entity_id
_entity_poly.type
_entity_poly.pdbx_seq_one_letter_code
_entity_poly.pdbx_strand_id
1 'polypeptide(L)'
;MGLIGRTLKLSTYTGLASVGAFFAYTRNDRFEPMTTTDPIFNHPFYHKFNPSKNPTTHDFCVRRVPLSEINPSLLEKKGKLVEAFCAGVWSGWGYAFQRAYLSRKYEAADTASHLWSNEQLSNSTYDVGTLITDHFEVIEKTSDRIVVRCGDSPRRQDVRGSDGLFEISAVVKPEEGVAEFGLKSCFYQGLGKAEGSPMPSHITWLHQQYTKLLGETALYKVRR
;
A
#
# COMPACT_ATOMS: atom_id res chain seq x y z
N MET A 1 -27.31 35.87 16.14
CA MET A 1 -26.99 34.42 16.14
C MET A 1 -27.25 33.73 14.78
N GLY A 2 -27.14 34.40 13.62
CA GLY A 2 -27.67 33.86 12.34
C GLY A 2 -26.68 33.28 11.33
N LEU A 3 -25.42 33.73 11.32
CA LEU A 3 -24.45 33.35 10.27
C LEU A 3 -23.45 32.30 10.77
N ILE A 4 -22.89 32.49 11.97
CA ILE A 4 -21.92 31.55 12.58
C ILE A 4 -22.56 30.17 12.86
N GLY A 5 -23.82 30.15 13.31
CA GLY A 5 -24.55 28.89 13.51
C GLY A 5 -24.93 28.17 12.21
N ARG A 6 -24.95 28.88 11.06
CA ARG A 6 -25.31 28.33 9.75
C ARG A 6 -24.08 27.80 9.01
N THR A 7 -22.95 28.48 9.12
CA THR A 7 -21.65 28.01 8.61
C THR A 7 -21.14 26.80 9.39
N LEU A 8 -21.28 26.79 10.72
CA LEU A 8 -20.91 25.64 11.55
C LEU A 8 -21.76 24.39 11.24
N LYS A 9 -23.07 24.57 11.01
CA LYS A 9 -23.95 23.47 10.58
C LYS A 9 -23.56 22.96 9.19
N LEU A 10 -23.29 23.84 8.24
CA LEU A 10 -22.88 23.46 6.89
C LEU A 10 -21.54 22.70 6.90
N SER A 11 -20.54 23.16 7.66
CA SER A 11 -19.26 22.46 7.80
C SER A 11 -19.42 21.07 8.43
N THR A 12 -20.30 20.91 9.41
CA THR A 12 -20.57 19.60 10.02
C THR A 12 -21.28 18.66 9.04
N TYR A 13 -22.26 19.13 8.26
CA TYR A 13 -22.92 18.32 7.25
C TYR A 13 -21.97 17.94 6.11
N THR A 14 -21.11 18.85 5.64
CA THR A 14 -20.11 18.56 4.62
C THR A 14 -19.04 17.59 5.13
N GLY A 15 -18.57 17.74 6.37
CA GLY A 15 -17.63 16.81 7.00
C GLY A 15 -18.22 15.40 7.16
N LEU A 16 -19.44 15.29 7.66
CA LEU A 16 -20.15 14.00 7.80
C LEU A 16 -20.41 13.33 6.45
N ALA A 17 -20.82 14.10 5.43
CA ALA A 17 -21.03 13.58 4.08
C ALA A 17 -19.71 13.06 3.47
N SER A 18 -18.59 13.74 3.69
CA SER A 18 -17.27 13.32 3.18
C SER A 18 -16.79 12.02 3.84
N VAL A 19 -16.94 11.92 5.16
CA VAL A 19 -16.60 10.71 5.93
C VAL A 19 -17.50 9.55 5.51
N GLY A 20 -18.82 9.78 5.41
CA GLY A 20 -19.78 8.77 4.95
C GLY A 20 -19.48 8.30 3.52
N ALA A 21 -19.14 9.22 2.62
CA ALA A 21 -18.75 8.89 1.25
C ALA A 21 -17.48 8.04 1.20
N PHE A 22 -16.48 8.34 2.03
CA PHE A 22 -15.26 7.53 2.16
C PHE A 22 -15.59 6.09 2.57
N PHE A 23 -16.32 5.90 3.66
CA PHE A 23 -16.67 4.56 4.14
C PHE A 23 -17.57 3.80 3.15
N ALA A 24 -18.47 4.49 2.46
CA ALA A 24 -19.26 3.91 1.39
C ALA A 24 -18.38 3.50 0.20
N TYR A 25 -17.42 4.34 -0.19
CA TYR A 25 -16.51 4.08 -1.30
C TYR A 25 -15.63 2.86 -1.03
N THR A 26 -15.06 2.75 0.17
CA THR A 26 -14.15 1.66 0.57
C THR A 26 -14.85 0.53 1.33
N ARG A 27 -16.16 0.34 1.13
CA ARG A 27 -16.97 -0.62 1.90
C ARG A 27 -16.65 -2.08 1.59
N ASN A 28 -16.07 -2.32 0.42
CA ASN A 28 -15.76 -3.66 -0.06
C ASN A 28 -14.33 -4.10 0.30
N ASP A 29 -13.53 -3.18 0.83
CA ASP A 29 -12.19 -3.46 1.34
C ASP A 29 -12.29 -3.99 2.77
N ARG A 30 -11.85 -5.23 2.96
CA ARG A 30 -11.98 -5.96 4.23
C ARG A 30 -10.60 -6.27 4.79
N PHE A 31 -10.43 -6.10 6.10
CA PHE A 31 -9.22 -6.54 6.77
C PHE A 31 -9.38 -7.99 7.20
N GLU A 32 -8.45 -8.83 6.76
CA GLU A 32 -8.37 -10.22 7.16
C GLU A 32 -7.30 -10.41 8.24
N PRO A 33 -7.51 -11.32 9.21
CA PRO A 33 -6.53 -11.58 10.25
C PRO A 33 -5.29 -12.24 9.64
N MET A 34 -4.12 -11.74 10.03
CA MET A 34 -2.85 -12.37 9.68
C MET A 34 -2.44 -13.31 10.79
N THR A 35 -2.18 -14.58 10.45
CA THR A 35 -1.64 -15.55 11.40
C THR A 35 -0.11 -15.55 11.36
N THR A 36 0.53 -16.10 12.39
CA THR A 36 2.00 -16.24 12.45
C THR A 36 2.59 -17.11 11.33
N THR A 37 1.75 -17.86 10.62
CA THR A 37 2.12 -18.67 9.46
C THR A 37 2.11 -17.88 8.15
N ASP A 38 1.72 -16.61 8.14
CA ASP A 38 1.76 -15.79 6.93
C ASP A 38 3.19 -15.71 6.38
N PRO A 39 3.40 -15.91 5.06
CA PRO A 39 4.72 -15.86 4.44
C PRO A 39 5.50 -14.57 4.73
N ILE A 40 4.84 -13.43 4.99
CA ILE A 40 5.52 -12.17 5.25
C ILE A 40 6.36 -12.22 6.54
N PHE A 41 5.95 -13.01 7.54
CA PHE A 41 6.68 -13.19 8.80
C PHE A 41 7.84 -14.18 8.69
N ASN A 42 7.93 -14.91 7.58
CA ASN A 42 9.00 -15.84 7.26
C ASN A 42 9.88 -15.33 6.11
N HIS A 43 9.62 -14.12 5.62
CA HIS A 43 10.35 -13.55 4.50
C HIS A 43 11.81 -13.26 4.90
N PRO A 44 12.81 -13.55 4.04
CA PRO A 44 14.23 -13.38 4.39
C PRO A 44 14.58 -11.96 4.86
N PHE A 45 13.99 -10.94 4.23
CA PHE A 45 14.21 -9.54 4.62
C PHE A 45 13.62 -9.21 5.99
N TYR A 46 12.49 -9.83 6.38
CA TYR A 46 11.92 -9.64 7.72
C TYR A 46 12.90 -10.12 8.79
N HIS A 47 13.48 -11.31 8.63
CA HIS A 47 14.46 -11.83 9.58
C HIS A 47 15.78 -11.05 9.57
N LYS A 48 16.24 -10.65 8.38
CA LYS A 48 17.49 -9.87 8.23
C LYS A 48 17.39 -8.51 8.93
N PHE A 49 16.26 -7.83 8.80
CA PHE A 49 16.10 -6.44 9.27
C PHE A 49 15.32 -6.31 10.58
N ASN A 50 14.81 -7.40 11.14
CA ASN A 50 14.27 -7.47 12.50
C ASN A 50 15.11 -8.42 13.40
N PRO A 51 16.41 -8.16 13.62
CA PRO A 51 17.31 -9.08 14.33
C PRO A 51 16.88 -9.33 15.78
N SER A 52 16.25 -8.34 16.42
CA SER A 52 15.76 -8.46 17.81
C SER A 52 14.38 -9.12 17.92
N LYS A 53 13.78 -9.55 16.80
CA LYS A 53 12.43 -10.14 16.75
C LYS A 53 11.40 -9.23 17.43
N ASN A 54 11.51 -7.93 17.16
CA ASN A 54 10.62 -6.93 17.72
C ASN A 54 9.17 -7.18 17.26
N PRO A 55 8.18 -6.78 18.08
CA PRO A 55 6.78 -6.84 17.69
C PRO A 55 6.51 -6.07 16.40
N THR A 56 5.49 -6.50 15.68
CA THR A 56 5.07 -5.88 14.43
C THR A 56 3.74 -5.14 14.59
N THR A 57 3.51 -4.13 13.75
CA THR A 57 2.16 -3.72 13.38
C THR A 57 1.91 -4.21 11.98
N HIS A 58 0.82 -4.94 11.76
CA HIS A 58 0.52 -5.55 10.48
C HIS A 58 -0.98 -5.53 10.20
N ASP A 59 -1.31 -5.45 8.92
CA ASP A 59 -2.68 -5.57 8.43
C ASP A 59 -2.70 -6.18 7.03
N PHE A 60 -3.81 -6.82 6.69
CA PHE A 60 -4.04 -7.39 5.37
C PHE A 60 -5.40 -6.94 4.84
N CYS A 61 -5.38 -5.99 3.92
CA CYS A 61 -6.57 -5.47 3.26
C CYS A 61 -6.83 -6.24 1.97
N VAL A 62 -8.04 -6.77 1.83
CA VAL A 62 -8.47 -7.60 0.72
C VAL A 62 -9.65 -6.96 0.01
N ARG A 63 -9.55 -6.91 -1.32
CA ARG A 63 -10.58 -6.43 -2.22
C ARG A 63 -10.83 -7.44 -3.34
N ARG A 64 -12.02 -8.04 -3.34
CA ARG A 64 -12.45 -8.97 -4.41
C ARG A 64 -13.21 -8.22 -5.50
N VAL A 65 -12.86 -8.45 -6.76
CA VAL A 65 -13.48 -7.82 -7.93
C VAL A 65 -13.92 -8.92 -8.90
N PRO A 66 -15.15 -8.89 -9.43
CA PRO A 66 -15.60 -9.85 -10.43
C PRO A 66 -14.69 -9.88 -11.66
N LEU A 67 -14.38 -11.06 -12.20
CA LEU A 67 -13.56 -11.18 -13.41
C LEU A 67 -14.19 -10.47 -14.62
N SER A 68 -15.52 -10.31 -14.62
CA SER A 68 -16.25 -9.55 -15.64
C SER A 68 -15.95 -8.05 -15.63
N GLU A 69 -15.50 -7.48 -14.50
CA GLU A 69 -15.11 -6.07 -14.37
C GLU A 69 -13.63 -5.83 -14.73
N ILE A 70 -12.83 -6.89 -14.84
CA ILE A 70 -11.39 -6.79 -15.08
C ILE A 70 -11.11 -6.67 -16.57
N ASN A 71 -10.11 -5.86 -16.91
CA ASN A 71 -9.58 -5.78 -18.27
C ASN A 71 -9.03 -7.16 -18.68
N PRO A 72 -9.62 -7.82 -19.69
CA PRO A 72 -9.25 -9.20 -20.04
C PRO A 72 -7.79 -9.34 -20.49
N SER A 73 -7.19 -8.29 -21.07
CA SER A 73 -5.77 -8.33 -21.48
C SER A 73 -4.80 -8.52 -20.31
N LEU A 74 -5.21 -8.15 -19.09
CA LEU A 74 -4.42 -8.36 -17.87
C LEU A 74 -4.46 -9.81 -17.38
N LEU A 75 -5.44 -10.60 -17.84
CA LEU A 75 -5.64 -12.00 -17.49
C LEU A 75 -4.94 -12.95 -18.49
N GLU A 76 -4.59 -12.46 -19.67
CA GLU A 76 -3.93 -13.25 -20.73
C GLU A 76 -2.49 -13.65 -20.38
N LYS A 77 -1.79 -12.81 -19.60
CA LYS A 77 -0.39 -13.01 -19.24
C LYS A 77 -0.21 -12.97 -17.73
N LYS A 78 0.41 -14.03 -17.18
CA LYS A 78 0.81 -14.10 -15.77
C LYS A 78 1.65 -12.87 -15.39
N GLY A 79 1.43 -12.32 -14.21
CA GLY A 79 2.12 -11.11 -13.73
C GLY A 79 1.48 -9.79 -14.14
N LYS A 80 0.72 -9.73 -15.25
CA LYS A 80 0.19 -8.44 -15.72
C LYS A 80 -0.88 -7.85 -14.81
N LEU A 81 -1.69 -8.69 -14.17
CA LEU A 81 -2.68 -8.22 -13.21
C LEU A 81 -2.03 -7.57 -11.97
N VAL A 82 -1.00 -8.19 -11.40
CA VAL A 82 -0.30 -7.63 -10.22
C VAL A 82 0.53 -6.41 -10.59
N GLU A 83 1.17 -6.38 -11.77
CA GLU A 83 1.87 -5.19 -12.27
C GLU A 83 0.91 -4.01 -12.42
N ALA A 84 -0.26 -4.23 -13.04
CA ALA A 84 -1.27 -3.19 -13.21
C ALA A 84 -1.84 -2.71 -11.86
N PHE A 85 -2.09 -3.61 -10.92
CA PHE A 85 -2.56 -3.23 -9.59
C PHE A 85 -1.49 -2.44 -8.82
N CYS A 86 -0.24 -2.89 -8.84
CA CYS A 86 0.90 -2.17 -8.24
C CYS A 86 1.08 -0.77 -8.87
N ALA A 87 1.03 -0.67 -10.20
CA ALA A 87 1.00 0.60 -10.92
C ALA A 87 -0.14 1.49 -10.42
N GLY A 88 -1.34 0.92 -10.23
CA GLY A 88 -2.50 1.60 -9.67
C GLY A 88 -2.26 2.14 -8.27
N VAL A 89 -1.63 1.37 -7.38
CA VAL A 89 -1.30 1.80 -6.01
C VAL A 89 -0.41 3.04 -6.03
N TRP A 90 0.67 3.03 -6.82
CA TRP A 90 1.64 4.12 -6.78
C TRP A 90 1.30 5.31 -7.68
N SER A 91 0.64 5.09 -8.83
CA SER A 91 0.22 6.19 -9.71
C SER A 91 -1.18 6.74 -9.38
N GLY A 92 -1.96 6.01 -8.59
CA GLY A 92 -3.32 6.38 -8.23
C GLY A 92 -3.42 7.62 -7.34
N TRP A 93 -4.65 8.13 -7.22
CA TRP A 93 -4.94 9.30 -6.40
C TRP A 93 -4.73 9.03 -4.91
N GLY A 94 -4.95 7.80 -4.42
CA GLY A 94 -4.71 7.44 -3.02
C GLY A 94 -3.26 7.70 -2.57
N TYR A 95 -2.29 7.55 -3.47
CA TYR A 95 -0.88 7.82 -3.18
C TYR A 95 -0.43 9.24 -3.57
N ALA A 96 -1.26 10.02 -4.25
CA ALA A 96 -0.85 11.30 -4.85
C ALA A 96 -0.32 12.32 -3.84
N PHE A 97 -0.95 12.42 -2.67
CA PHE A 97 -0.51 13.34 -1.62
C PHE A 97 0.84 12.91 -1.02
N GLN A 98 1.01 11.62 -0.71
CA GLN A 98 2.28 11.10 -0.21
C GLN A 98 3.38 11.26 -1.26
N ARG A 99 3.11 10.93 -2.52
CA ARG A 99 4.04 11.12 -3.64
C ARG A 99 4.48 12.58 -3.78
N ALA A 100 3.56 13.53 -3.75
CA ALA A 100 3.88 14.95 -3.85
C ALA A 100 4.71 15.45 -2.65
N TYR A 101 4.39 14.99 -1.44
CA TYR A 101 5.20 15.29 -0.25
C TYR A 101 6.62 14.71 -0.36
N LEU A 102 6.75 13.45 -0.77
CA LEU A 102 8.05 12.79 -0.91
C LEU A 102 8.89 13.41 -2.03
N SER A 103 8.29 13.69 -3.18
CA SER A 103 8.96 14.37 -4.31
C SER A 103 9.56 15.70 -3.86
N ARG A 104 8.77 16.55 -3.19
CA ARG A 104 9.28 17.85 -2.68
C ARG A 104 10.42 17.73 -1.68
N LYS A 105 10.53 16.62 -0.96
CA LYS A 105 11.50 16.44 0.14
C LYS A 105 12.75 15.67 -0.28
N TYR A 106 12.64 14.77 -1.24
CA TYR A 106 13.66 13.75 -1.53
C TYR A 106 13.98 13.57 -3.03
N GLU A 107 13.22 14.20 -3.94
CA GLU A 107 13.55 14.18 -5.36
C GLU A 107 14.72 15.12 -5.63
N ALA A 108 15.85 14.54 -6.01
CA ALA A 108 17.12 15.22 -6.20
C ALA A 108 18.00 14.42 -7.18
N ALA A 109 19.17 14.96 -7.51
CA ALA A 109 20.08 14.33 -8.47
C ALA A 109 20.52 12.92 -8.06
N ASP A 110 20.69 12.67 -6.76
CA ASP A 110 21.08 11.37 -6.19
C ASP A 110 19.92 10.35 -6.14
N THR A 111 18.69 10.78 -6.43
CA THR A 111 17.50 9.92 -6.54
C THR A 111 16.86 9.93 -7.92
N ALA A 112 17.59 10.41 -8.93
CA ALA A 112 17.10 10.50 -10.31
C ALA A 112 16.74 9.14 -10.94
N SER A 113 17.28 8.04 -10.41
CA SER A 113 16.94 6.67 -10.82
C SER A 113 15.63 6.14 -10.21
N HIS A 114 15.04 6.85 -9.25
CA HIS A 114 13.79 6.45 -8.61
C HIS A 114 12.58 6.86 -9.47
N LEU A 115 11.47 6.15 -9.30
CA LEU A 115 10.20 6.51 -9.90
C LEU A 115 9.52 7.61 -9.08
N TRP A 116 9.27 8.76 -9.72
CA TRP A 116 8.70 9.95 -9.08
C TRP A 116 7.38 10.38 -9.70
N SER A 117 7.30 10.39 -11.03
CA SER A 117 6.14 10.89 -11.75
C SER A 117 5.02 9.85 -11.85
N ASN A 118 3.80 10.33 -12.04
CA ASN A 118 2.66 9.45 -12.33
C ASN A 118 2.90 8.53 -13.52
N GLU A 119 3.56 9.05 -14.57
CA GLU A 119 3.85 8.31 -15.78
C GLU A 119 4.88 7.21 -15.53
N GLN A 120 5.97 7.53 -14.82
CA GLN A 120 7.00 6.56 -14.43
C GLN A 120 6.41 5.42 -13.60
N LEU A 121 5.56 5.75 -12.61
CA LEU A 121 4.89 4.76 -11.77
C LEU A 121 3.87 3.95 -12.57
N SER A 122 3.07 4.60 -13.41
CA SER A 122 2.06 3.96 -14.24
C SER A 122 2.64 2.91 -15.20
N ASN A 123 3.84 3.14 -15.72
CA ASN A 123 4.40 2.37 -16.83
C ASN A 123 5.53 1.41 -16.40
N SER A 124 5.89 1.40 -15.11
CA SER A 124 6.92 0.50 -14.58
C SER A 124 6.45 -0.95 -14.54
N THR A 125 7.38 -1.87 -14.79
CA THR A 125 7.20 -3.31 -14.57
C THR A 125 7.41 -3.69 -13.11
N TYR A 126 7.98 -2.82 -12.28
CA TYR A 126 8.30 -3.10 -10.88
C TYR A 126 9.19 -4.33 -10.69
N ASP A 127 10.23 -4.45 -11.51
CA ASP A 127 11.23 -5.51 -11.34
C ASP A 127 12.03 -5.32 -10.03
N VAL A 128 12.61 -6.40 -9.51
CA VAL A 128 13.40 -6.37 -8.27
C VAL A 128 14.51 -5.33 -8.39
N GLY A 129 14.66 -4.50 -7.36
CA GLY A 129 15.56 -3.33 -7.33
C GLY A 129 14.91 -2.03 -7.80
N THR A 130 13.65 -2.04 -8.27
CA THR A 130 12.93 -0.80 -8.59
C THR A 130 12.78 0.07 -7.35
N LEU A 131 13.22 1.32 -7.44
CA LEU A 131 13.18 2.31 -6.36
C LEU A 131 12.02 3.28 -6.58
N ILE A 132 11.20 3.49 -5.55
CA ILE A 132 9.96 4.26 -5.64
C ILE A 132 10.05 5.39 -4.62
N THR A 133 10.02 6.63 -5.11
CA THR A 133 9.92 7.88 -4.32
C THR A 133 10.86 7.97 -3.11
N ASP A 134 12.05 7.38 -3.21
CA ASP A 134 13.03 7.31 -2.11
C ASP A 134 12.47 6.71 -0.80
N HIS A 135 11.44 5.88 -0.86
CA HIS A 135 10.82 5.28 0.33
C HIS A 135 10.57 3.78 0.20
N PHE A 136 10.55 3.26 -1.03
CA PHE A 136 10.30 1.85 -1.27
C PHE A 136 11.30 1.28 -2.26
N GLU A 137 11.63 0.01 -2.06
CA GLU A 137 12.46 -0.79 -2.96
C GLU A 137 11.75 -2.12 -3.19
N VAL A 138 11.56 -2.52 -4.45
CA VAL A 138 11.03 -3.84 -4.78
C VAL A 138 12.09 -4.90 -4.46
N ILE A 139 11.74 -5.83 -3.57
CA ILE A 139 12.65 -6.88 -3.09
C ILE A 139 12.23 -8.29 -3.55
N GLU A 140 10.95 -8.47 -3.90
CA GLU A 140 10.43 -9.73 -4.43
C GLU A 140 9.35 -9.43 -5.47
N LYS A 141 9.30 -10.21 -6.55
CA LYS A 141 8.23 -10.20 -7.54
C LYS A 141 7.94 -11.62 -8.02
N THR A 142 6.66 -11.98 -8.03
CA THR A 142 6.13 -13.21 -8.63
C THR A 142 5.01 -12.86 -9.60
N SER A 143 4.32 -13.85 -10.17
CA SER A 143 3.15 -13.59 -11.03
C SER A 143 1.96 -12.99 -10.29
N ASP A 144 1.92 -13.14 -8.96
CA ASP A 144 0.73 -12.87 -8.16
C ASP A 144 1.00 -11.87 -7.02
N ARG A 145 2.27 -11.54 -6.75
CA ARG A 145 2.65 -10.55 -5.73
C ARG A 145 3.93 -9.78 -6.05
N ILE A 146 4.00 -8.57 -5.53
CA ILE A 146 5.19 -7.71 -5.50
C ILE A 146 5.39 -7.29 -4.04
N VAL A 147 6.58 -7.51 -3.49
CA VAL A 147 6.93 -7.10 -2.13
C VAL A 147 7.93 -5.96 -2.20
N VAL A 148 7.65 -4.89 -1.47
CA VAL A 148 8.57 -3.77 -1.29
C VAL A 148 9.06 -3.70 0.15
N ARG A 149 10.34 -3.36 0.34
CA ARG A 149 10.86 -2.89 1.62
C ARG A 149 10.46 -1.43 1.81
N CYS A 150 10.04 -1.07 3.01
CA CYS A 150 9.56 0.28 3.34
C CYS A 150 10.08 0.73 4.72
N GLY A 151 9.59 1.88 5.22
CA GLY A 151 9.91 2.40 6.56
C GLY A 151 11.09 3.38 6.64
N ASP A 152 11.98 3.40 5.64
CA ASP A 152 13.02 4.44 5.46
C ASP A 152 13.50 4.42 3.99
N SER A 153 14.36 5.36 3.63
CA SER A 153 14.96 5.46 2.30
C SER A 153 15.74 4.20 1.90
N PRO A 154 15.59 3.73 0.65
CA PRO A 154 16.36 2.61 0.12
C PRO A 154 17.86 2.92 -0.01
N ARG A 155 18.28 4.18 0.14
CA ARG A 155 19.72 4.49 0.25
C ARG A 155 20.36 3.94 1.54
N ARG A 156 19.55 3.56 2.54
CA ARG A 156 20.02 2.94 3.79
C ARG A 156 19.82 1.44 3.73
N GLN A 157 20.86 0.70 3.35
CA GLN A 157 20.73 -0.74 3.12
C GLN A 157 20.80 -1.59 4.39
N ASP A 158 21.38 -1.06 5.47
CA ASP A 158 21.49 -1.71 6.78
C ASP A 158 20.17 -1.75 7.56
N VAL A 159 20.22 -2.28 8.80
CA VAL A 159 19.10 -2.27 9.75
C VAL A 159 18.72 -0.83 10.11
N ARG A 160 17.42 -0.51 10.08
CA ARG A 160 16.88 0.86 10.25
C ARG A 160 16.12 1.04 11.55
N GLY A 161 15.93 2.30 11.97
CA GLY A 161 15.10 2.63 13.13
C GLY A 161 13.63 2.27 12.94
N SER A 162 13.11 2.44 11.72
CA SER A 162 11.81 1.93 11.28
C SER A 162 12.00 1.18 9.97
N ASP A 163 11.38 0.03 9.85
CA ASP A 163 11.50 -0.84 8.68
C ASP A 163 10.16 -1.56 8.46
N GLY A 164 10.01 -2.19 7.31
CA GLY A 164 8.81 -2.93 7.03
C GLY A 164 8.80 -3.60 5.67
N LEU A 165 7.85 -4.50 5.50
CA LEU A 165 7.50 -5.13 4.24
C LEU A 165 6.08 -4.73 3.87
N PHE A 166 5.88 -4.38 2.60
CA PHE A 166 4.57 -4.11 2.03
C PHE A 166 4.39 -4.99 0.79
N GLU A 167 3.44 -5.92 0.85
CA GLU A 167 3.11 -6.84 -0.21
C GLU A 167 1.84 -6.36 -0.93
N ILE A 168 1.95 -6.24 -2.25
CA ILE A 168 0.86 -5.92 -3.18
C ILE A 168 0.59 -7.20 -3.98
N SER A 169 -0.62 -7.75 -3.88
CA SER A 169 -0.97 -9.01 -4.54
C SER A 169 -2.21 -8.89 -5.41
N ALA A 170 -2.26 -9.74 -6.44
CA ALA A 170 -3.42 -9.93 -7.28
C ALA A 170 -3.53 -11.41 -7.65
N VAL A 171 -4.51 -12.11 -7.09
CA VAL A 171 -4.71 -13.55 -7.25
C VAL A 171 -6.02 -13.79 -7.98
N VAL A 172 -5.98 -14.43 -9.14
CA VAL A 172 -7.18 -14.82 -9.90
C VAL A 172 -7.76 -16.09 -9.28
N LYS A 173 -9.06 -16.08 -8.95
CA LYS A 173 -9.80 -17.22 -8.39
C LYS A 173 -10.94 -17.60 -9.36
N PRO A 174 -10.66 -18.38 -10.43
CA PRO A 174 -11.63 -18.68 -11.48
C PRO A 174 -12.92 -19.33 -10.97
N GLU A 175 -12.79 -20.29 -10.05
CA GLU A 175 -13.93 -21.01 -9.45
C GLU A 175 -14.87 -20.09 -8.64
N GLU A 176 -14.34 -18.99 -8.10
CA GLU A 176 -15.11 -17.97 -7.40
C GLU A 176 -15.58 -16.84 -8.33
N GLY A 177 -15.15 -16.82 -9.60
CA GLY A 177 -15.48 -15.77 -10.56
C GLY A 177 -14.91 -14.39 -10.20
N VAL A 178 -13.87 -14.32 -9.37
CA VAL A 178 -13.26 -13.06 -8.88
C VAL A 178 -11.73 -13.06 -9.02
N ALA A 179 -11.14 -11.87 -9.04
CA ALA A 179 -9.75 -11.69 -8.64
C ALA A 179 -9.72 -11.02 -7.26
N GLU A 180 -8.78 -11.46 -6.43
CA GLU A 180 -8.51 -10.94 -5.10
C GLU A 180 -7.28 -10.06 -5.13
N PHE A 181 -7.47 -8.78 -4.82
CA PHE A 181 -6.40 -7.80 -4.70
C PHE A 181 -6.08 -7.60 -3.22
N GLY A 182 -4.80 -7.69 -2.88
CA GLY A 182 -4.33 -7.64 -1.51
C GLY A 182 -3.30 -6.55 -1.29
N LEU A 183 -3.44 -5.82 -0.18
CA LEU A 183 -2.41 -4.95 0.36
C LEU A 183 -2.10 -5.42 1.78
N LYS A 184 -0.88 -5.91 1.98
CA LYS A 184 -0.43 -6.47 3.24
C LYS A 184 0.75 -5.67 3.75
N SER A 185 0.69 -5.23 5.01
CA SER A 185 1.75 -4.48 5.66
C SER A 185 2.32 -5.26 6.85
N CYS A 186 3.63 -5.13 7.07
CA CYS A 186 4.31 -5.63 8.25
C CYS A 186 5.42 -4.65 8.62
N PHE A 187 5.14 -3.79 9.59
CA PHE A 187 6.08 -2.77 10.09
C PHE A 187 6.70 -3.20 11.41
N TYR A 188 7.95 -2.83 11.63
CA TYR A 188 8.71 -3.13 12.84
C TYR A 188 9.83 -2.11 13.04
N GLN A 189 10.34 -2.06 14.27
CA GLN A 189 11.60 -1.40 14.58
C GLN A 189 12.74 -2.38 14.27
N GLY A 190 13.69 -2.00 13.43
CA GLY A 190 14.86 -2.85 13.14
C GLY A 190 15.97 -2.71 14.18
N LEU A 191 16.34 -1.47 14.51
CA LEU A 191 17.44 -1.16 15.43
C LEU A 191 17.02 -1.33 16.89
N GLY A 192 17.80 -2.08 17.65
CA GLY A 192 17.60 -2.26 19.09
C GLY A 192 16.35 -3.08 19.43
N LYS A 193 16.03 -3.13 20.73
CA LYS A 193 14.84 -3.83 21.22
C LYS A 193 13.69 -2.83 21.40
N ALA A 194 12.52 -3.16 20.86
CA ALA A 194 11.32 -2.35 21.01
C ALA A 194 10.65 -2.59 22.36
N GLU A 195 10.11 -1.52 22.95
CA GLU A 195 9.32 -1.59 24.19
C GLU A 195 7.82 -1.88 23.92
N GLY A 196 7.40 -1.83 22.65
CA GLY A 196 6.01 -2.04 22.25
C GLY A 196 5.83 -2.18 20.73
N SER A 197 4.59 -2.11 20.29
CA SER A 197 4.24 -2.10 18.86
C SER A 197 4.79 -0.82 18.18
N PRO A 198 5.26 -0.88 16.92
CA PRO A 198 5.84 0.28 16.25
C PRO A 198 4.84 1.42 15.99
N MET A 199 3.53 1.13 16.03
CA MET A 199 2.48 2.13 15.92
C MET A 199 1.44 1.99 17.05
N PRO A 200 1.00 3.11 17.67
CA PRO A 200 -0.12 3.07 18.60
C PRO A 200 -1.43 2.84 17.83
N SER A 201 -2.45 2.31 18.52
CA SER A 201 -3.70 1.81 17.92
C SER A 201 -4.42 2.80 17.01
N HIS A 202 -4.44 4.09 17.33
CA HIS A 202 -5.07 5.12 16.51
C HIS A 202 -4.31 5.36 15.19
N ILE A 203 -2.98 5.24 15.20
CA ILE A 203 -2.16 5.32 13.98
C ILE A 203 -2.37 4.06 13.13
N THR A 204 -2.45 2.87 13.76
CA THR A 204 -2.81 1.63 13.06
C THR A 204 -4.16 1.75 12.37
N TRP A 205 -5.17 2.32 13.04
CA TRP A 205 -6.48 2.53 12.44
C TRP A 205 -6.45 3.52 11.26
N LEU A 206 -5.69 4.62 11.37
CA LEU A 206 -5.49 5.58 10.28
C LEU A 206 -4.76 4.93 9.09
N HIS A 207 -3.72 4.14 9.36
CA HIS A 207 -3.02 3.35 8.36
C HIS A 207 -3.99 2.43 7.62
N GLN A 208 -4.85 1.71 8.35
CA GLN A 208 -5.88 0.87 7.73
C GLN A 208 -6.82 1.66 6.81
N GLN A 209 -7.25 2.86 7.20
CA GLN A 209 -8.08 3.69 6.32
C GLN A 209 -7.29 4.14 5.08
N TYR A 210 -6.01 4.44 5.24
CA TYR A 210 -5.13 4.79 4.14
C TYR A 210 -4.92 3.60 3.17
N THR A 211 -4.71 2.39 3.69
CA THR A 211 -4.60 1.16 2.90
C THR A 211 -5.86 0.90 2.08
N LYS A 212 -7.05 1.12 2.66
CA LYS A 212 -8.33 1.04 1.92
C LYS A 212 -8.37 2.03 0.76
N LEU A 213 -7.98 3.28 1.01
CA LEU A 213 -7.93 4.31 -0.03
C LEU A 213 -6.97 3.92 -1.16
N LEU A 214 -5.78 3.42 -0.82
CA LEU A 214 -4.79 2.95 -1.78
C LEU A 214 -5.35 1.81 -2.63
N GLY A 215 -5.94 0.80 -1.99
CA GLY A 215 -6.50 -0.38 -2.65
C GLY A 215 -7.65 -0.05 -3.60
N GLU A 216 -8.67 0.65 -3.12
CA GLU A 216 -9.85 0.95 -3.95
C GLU A 216 -9.49 1.92 -5.10
N THR A 217 -8.64 2.92 -4.85
CA THR A 217 -8.22 3.84 -5.92
C THR A 217 -7.29 3.20 -6.94
N ALA A 218 -6.52 2.16 -6.58
CA ALA A 218 -5.65 1.43 -7.52
C ALA A 218 -6.44 0.65 -8.58
N LEU A 219 -7.70 0.31 -8.31
CA LEU A 219 -8.52 -0.50 -9.22
C LEU A 219 -8.79 0.15 -10.58
N TYR A 220 -8.57 1.46 -10.73
CA TYR A 220 -8.69 2.14 -12.03
C TYR A 220 -7.72 1.57 -13.09
N LYS A 221 -6.59 0.98 -12.67
CA LYS A 221 -5.63 0.33 -13.58
C LYS A 221 -6.00 -1.10 -13.96
N VAL A 222 -6.92 -1.73 -13.24
CA VAL A 222 -7.27 -3.15 -13.44
C VAL A 222 -8.65 -3.32 -14.07
N ARG A 223 -9.56 -2.38 -13.82
CA ARG A 223 -10.93 -2.39 -14.35
C ARG A 223 -10.96 -1.97 -15.82
N ARG A 224 -12.06 -2.36 -16.48
CA ARG A 224 -12.42 -1.92 -17.84
C ARG A 224 -12.79 -0.45 -17.91
#